data_AF-A0A966C5M3-F1
#
_entry.id   AF-A0A966C5M3-F1
#
_cell.length_a   1.000
_cell.length_b   1.000
_cell.length_c   1.000
_cell.angle_alpha   90.00
_cell.angle_beta   90.00
_cell.angle_gamma   90.00
#
_symmetry.space_group_name_H-M   'P 1'
#
loop_
_entity.id
_entity.type
_entity.pdbx_description
1 polymer ?
#
loop_
_entity_poly.entity_id
_entity_poly.type
_entity_poly.pdbx_seq_one_letter_code
_entity_poly.pdbx_strand_id
1 'polypeptide(L)'
;MTWFFIALIGPLLYAMTNHIDKVLLEKYFKESGVGTLILFSSLLSILALPFLFWADSTVFSVGWFNMSIMALVGTLNMLVLWFYLLAMRDEEASIVIVFYQLVPVFGLILGYFILNETLNKLELIAMAIIILGTTIISFEIDAENKFKLRRQTISLMLAASFCWALGSVIFKFVALEENVWRSLFWEHVVLV
;
A
#
# COMPACT_ATOMS: atom_id res chain seq x y z
N MET A 1 -9.94 0.67 27.10
CA MET A 1 -11.10 0.71 26.18
C MET A 1 -11.00 1.83 25.15
N THR A 2 -10.44 3.00 25.48
CA THR A 2 -10.22 4.11 24.53
C THR A 2 -9.35 3.75 23.32
N TRP A 3 -8.36 2.86 23.49
CA TRP A 3 -7.45 2.44 22.42
C TRP A 3 -8.16 1.75 21.25
N PHE A 4 -9.26 1.02 21.51
CA PHE A 4 -10.04 0.34 20.48
C PHE A 4 -10.69 1.36 19.52
N PHE A 5 -11.26 2.44 20.08
CA PHE A 5 -11.84 3.50 19.26
C PHE A 5 -10.79 4.24 18.44
N ILE A 6 -9.58 4.46 18.99
CA ILE A 6 -8.47 5.06 18.25
C ILE A 6 -8.02 4.14 17.10
N ALA A 7 -7.94 2.82 17.35
CA ALA A 7 -7.57 1.84 16.34
C ALA A 7 -8.58 1.74 15.19
N LEU A 8 -9.86 2.05 15.42
CA LEU A 8 -10.91 2.07 14.39
C LEU A 8 -10.80 3.25 13.42
N ILE A 9 -10.14 4.35 13.82
CA ILE A 9 -10.02 5.54 12.97
C ILE A 9 -9.28 5.22 11.68
N GLY A 10 -8.17 4.48 11.77
CA GLY A 10 -7.35 4.13 10.60
C GLY A 10 -8.13 3.35 9.52
N PRO A 11 -8.75 2.20 9.85
CA PRO A 11 -9.57 1.44 8.92
C PRO A 11 -10.77 2.23 8.37
N LEU A 12 -11.39 3.09 9.19
CA LEU A 12 -12.51 3.91 8.76
C LEU A 12 -12.07 4.94 7.71
N LEU A 13 -10.97 5.66 7.96
CA LEU A 13 -10.40 6.59 6.99
C LEU A 13 -9.98 5.87 5.72
N TYR A 14 -9.35 4.69 5.83
CA TYR A 14 -8.95 3.89 4.68
C TYR A 14 -10.15 3.47 3.82
N ALA A 15 -11.24 3.00 4.44
CA ALA A 15 -12.47 2.66 3.74
C ALA A 15 -13.10 3.86 3.03
N MET A 16 -13.11 5.04 3.68
CA MET A 16 -13.57 6.28 3.07
C MET A 16 -12.73 6.65 1.84
N THR A 17 -11.39 6.59 1.94
CA THR A 17 -10.49 6.88 0.83
C THR A 17 -10.77 5.97 -0.37
N ASN A 18 -10.88 4.65 -0.16
CA ASN A 18 -11.10 3.72 -1.26
C ASN A 18 -12.44 3.97 -1.99
N HIS A 19 -13.48 4.37 -1.26
CA HIS A 19 -14.76 4.74 -1.87
C HIS A 19 -14.70 6.09 -2.59
N ILE A 20 -13.99 7.07 -2.03
CA ILE A 20 -13.77 8.37 -2.67
C ILE A 20 -12.99 8.18 -3.97
N ASP A 21 -11.89 7.43 -3.96
CA ASP A 21 -11.07 7.14 -5.15
C ASP A 21 -11.92 6.51 -6.26
N LYS A 22 -12.74 5.52 -5.90
CA LYS A 22 -13.65 4.87 -6.85
C LYS A 22 -14.64 5.85 -7.45
N VAL A 23 -15.25 6.71 -6.63
CA VAL A 23 -16.20 7.74 -7.09
C VAL A 23 -15.51 8.77 -8.00
N LEU A 24 -14.27 9.17 -7.67
CA LEU A 24 -13.49 10.10 -8.47
C LEU A 24 -13.16 9.52 -9.85
N LEU A 25 -12.70 8.27 -9.89
CA LEU A 25 -12.39 7.57 -11.14
C LEU A 25 -13.63 7.37 -12.03
N GLU A 26 -14.76 6.95 -11.47
CA GLU A 26 -15.96 6.66 -12.26
C GLU A 26 -16.71 7.91 -12.73
N LYS A 27 -16.87 8.91 -11.85
CA LYS A 27 -17.72 10.08 -12.13
C LYS A 27 -16.97 11.25 -12.75
N TYR A 28 -15.75 11.51 -12.28
CA TYR A 28 -15.06 12.76 -12.58
C TYR A 28 -13.91 12.60 -13.58
N PHE A 29 -13.17 11.49 -13.55
CA PHE A 29 -11.94 11.35 -14.33
C PHE A 29 -11.86 10.13 -15.26
N LYS A 30 -12.81 10.04 -16.20
CA LYS A 30 -13.04 8.85 -17.05
C LYS A 30 -11.87 8.43 -17.96
N GLU A 31 -11.10 9.35 -18.53
CA GLU A 31 -10.03 9.01 -19.50
C GLU A 31 -8.59 9.25 -19.01
N SER A 32 -8.37 10.15 -18.03
CA SER A 32 -7.02 10.49 -17.51
C SER A 32 -6.97 10.59 -15.98
N GLY A 33 -7.86 9.89 -15.28
CA GLY A 33 -8.00 10.01 -13.83
C GLY A 33 -6.89 9.44 -13.00
N VAL A 34 -6.29 8.34 -13.45
CA VAL A 34 -5.25 7.65 -12.67
C VAL A 34 -4.06 8.58 -12.42
N GLY A 35 -3.49 9.17 -13.48
CA GLY A 35 -2.36 10.09 -13.33
C GLY A 35 -2.72 11.34 -12.53
N THR A 36 -3.92 11.89 -12.73
CA THR A 36 -4.38 13.08 -12.00
C THR A 36 -4.51 12.82 -10.50
N LEU A 37 -5.16 11.70 -10.12
CA LEU A 37 -5.29 11.32 -8.72
C LEU A 37 -3.94 11.03 -8.07
N ILE A 38 -3.02 10.40 -8.79
CA ILE A 38 -1.67 10.15 -8.27
C ILE A 38 -0.95 11.47 -7.99
N LEU A 39 -0.99 12.43 -8.92
CA LEU A 39 -0.37 13.74 -8.72
C LEU A 39 -0.97 14.47 -7.52
N PHE A 40 -2.30 14.50 -7.38
CA PHE A 40 -2.92 15.16 -6.23
C PHE A 40 -2.60 14.44 -4.91
N SER A 41 -2.68 13.11 -4.89
CA SER A 41 -2.36 12.31 -3.70
C SER A 41 -0.90 12.43 -3.29
N SER A 42 0.02 12.48 -4.25
CA SER A 42 1.45 12.61 -3.97
C SER A 42 1.79 14.03 -3.48
N LEU A 43 1.18 15.06 -4.08
CA LEU A 43 1.38 16.45 -3.71
C LEU A 43 0.84 16.79 -2.31
N LEU A 44 -0.17 16.06 -1.83
CA LEU A 44 -0.63 16.19 -0.44
C LEU A 44 0.46 15.86 0.58
N SER A 45 1.50 15.11 0.19
CA SER A 45 2.69 14.87 1.02
C SER A 45 3.41 16.15 1.42
N ILE A 46 3.29 17.24 0.64
CA ILE A 46 3.83 18.57 1.02
C ILE A 46 3.27 19.03 2.36
N LEU A 47 2.01 18.74 2.66
CA LEU A 47 1.39 19.14 3.92
C LEU A 47 1.95 18.37 5.12
N ALA A 48 2.44 17.14 4.90
CA ALA A 48 3.06 16.31 5.94
C ALA A 48 4.50 16.76 6.26
N LEU A 49 5.25 17.28 5.29
CA LEU A 49 6.67 17.63 5.45
C LEU A 49 6.95 18.62 6.60
N PRO A 50 6.22 19.74 6.78
CA PRO A 50 6.44 20.66 7.89
C PRO A 50 6.19 20.01 9.25
N PHE A 51 5.19 19.13 9.34
CA PHE A 51 4.87 18.42 10.58
C PHE A 51 5.97 17.41 10.93
N LEU A 52 6.48 16.68 9.94
CA LEU A 52 7.58 15.74 10.12
C LEU A 52 8.89 16.43 10.50
N PHE A 53 9.19 17.58 9.87
CA PHE A 53 10.34 18.41 10.23
C PHE A 53 10.25 18.98 11.66
N TRP A 54 9.04 19.34 12.10
CA TRP A 54 8.83 19.80 13.46
C TRP A 54 8.94 18.67 14.50
N ALA A 55 8.55 17.45 14.13
CA ALA A 55 8.66 16.27 14.99
C ALA A 55 10.12 15.85 15.23
N ASP A 56 10.98 15.96 14.21
CA ASP A 56 12.42 15.74 14.34
C ASP A 56 13.20 16.73 13.46
N SER A 57 13.92 17.67 14.08
CA SER A 57 14.74 18.66 13.37
C SER A 57 16.06 18.08 12.83
N THR A 58 16.40 16.84 13.19
CA THR A 58 17.61 16.13 12.73
C THR A 58 17.37 15.25 11.51
N VAL A 59 16.28 15.47 10.76
CA VAL A 59 15.98 14.74 9.50
C VAL A 59 17.11 14.75 8.47
N PHE A 60 18.00 15.74 8.50
CA PHE A 60 19.15 15.85 7.60
C PHE A 60 20.39 15.08 8.07
N SER A 61 20.39 14.49 9.26
CA SER A 61 21.54 13.71 9.76
C SER A 61 21.60 12.28 9.23
N VAL A 62 20.67 11.90 8.35
CA VAL A 62 20.58 10.56 7.75
C VAL A 62 21.70 10.36 6.73
N GLY A 63 22.31 9.18 6.70
CA GLY A 63 23.33 8.86 5.69
C GLY A 63 22.77 8.86 4.26
N TRP A 64 23.58 9.26 3.27
CA TRP A 64 23.18 9.30 1.84
C TRP A 64 22.64 7.96 1.31
N PHE A 65 23.15 6.85 1.85
CA PHE A 65 22.67 5.51 1.55
C PHE A 65 21.21 5.31 2.01
N ASN A 66 20.90 5.66 3.26
CA ASN A 66 19.56 5.55 3.84
C ASN A 66 18.56 6.49 3.15
N MET A 67 19.00 7.70 2.77
CA MET A 67 18.20 8.61 1.94
C MET A 67 17.82 7.99 0.59
N SER A 68 18.80 7.36 -0.09
CA SER A 68 18.57 6.72 -1.39
C SER A 68 17.61 5.53 -1.27
N ILE A 69 17.68 4.77 -0.18
CA ILE A 69 16.75 3.68 0.11
C ILE A 69 15.33 4.23 0.37
N MET A 70 15.18 5.31 1.13
CA MET A 70 13.87 5.95 1.35
C MET A 70 13.28 6.52 0.04
N ALA A 71 14.12 7.01 -0.86
CA ALA A 71 13.68 7.40 -2.21
C ALA A 71 13.13 6.22 -3.02
N LEU A 72 13.73 5.04 -2.89
CA LEU A 72 13.19 3.83 -3.48
C LEU A 72 11.82 3.47 -2.89
N VAL A 73 11.65 3.60 -1.57
CA VAL A 73 10.36 3.37 -0.89
C VAL A 73 9.28 4.34 -1.40
N GLY A 74 9.58 5.64 -1.48
CA GLY A 74 8.66 6.64 -2.04
C GLY A 74 8.26 6.32 -3.48
N THR A 75 9.21 5.87 -4.31
CA THR A 75 8.93 5.44 -5.69
C THR A 75 8.04 4.19 -5.73
N LEU A 76 8.28 3.22 -4.83
CA LEU A 76 7.43 2.04 -4.71
C LEU A 76 6.00 2.42 -4.32
N ASN A 77 5.80 3.39 -3.42
CA ASN A 77 4.45 3.88 -3.08
C ASN A 77 3.72 4.51 -4.27
N MET A 78 4.43 5.25 -5.13
CA MET A 78 3.84 5.77 -6.37
C MET A 78 3.40 4.64 -7.31
N LEU A 79 4.20 3.57 -7.42
CA LEU A 79 3.83 2.38 -8.18
C LEU A 79 2.63 1.64 -7.57
N VAL A 80 2.54 1.57 -6.23
CA VAL A 80 1.37 1.02 -5.53
C VAL A 80 0.13 1.78 -5.94
N LEU A 81 0.12 3.11 -5.80
CA LEU A 81 -1.01 3.96 -6.20
C LEU A 81 -1.37 3.79 -7.67
N TRP A 82 -0.36 3.73 -8.55
CA TRP A 82 -0.55 3.52 -9.98
C TRP A 82 -1.28 2.22 -10.31
N PHE A 83 -0.78 1.09 -9.83
CA PHE A 83 -1.40 -0.21 -10.10
C PHE A 83 -2.78 -0.34 -9.44
N TYR A 84 -2.94 0.18 -8.22
CA TYR A 84 -4.19 0.19 -7.49
C TYR A 84 -5.28 0.99 -8.19
N LEU A 85 -4.99 2.22 -8.62
CA LEU A 85 -5.98 3.05 -9.31
C LEU A 85 -6.31 2.51 -10.70
N LEU A 86 -5.36 1.86 -11.39
CA LEU A 86 -5.64 1.14 -12.62
C LEU A 86 -6.60 -0.04 -12.39
N ALA A 87 -6.40 -0.83 -11.34
CA ALA A 87 -7.29 -1.93 -11.00
C ALA A 87 -8.68 -1.42 -10.59
N MET A 88 -8.73 -0.34 -9.80
CA MET A 88 -9.96 0.29 -9.32
C MET A 88 -10.78 0.97 -10.41
N ARG A 89 -10.14 1.40 -11.50
CA ARG A 89 -10.86 1.94 -12.66
C ARG A 89 -11.79 0.90 -13.27
N ASP A 90 -11.31 -0.33 -13.42
CA ASP A 90 -11.98 -1.37 -14.19
C ASP A 90 -12.80 -2.34 -13.29
N GLU A 91 -12.70 -2.24 -11.96
CA GLU A 91 -13.29 -3.19 -11.01
C GLU A 91 -13.88 -2.48 -9.76
N GLU A 92 -14.79 -3.13 -9.03
CA GLU A 92 -15.35 -2.59 -7.79
C GLU A 92 -14.30 -2.48 -6.67
N ALA A 93 -14.38 -1.42 -5.86
CA ALA A 93 -13.46 -1.20 -4.74
C ALA A 93 -13.46 -2.37 -3.74
N SER A 94 -14.63 -2.94 -3.48
CA SER A 94 -14.82 -4.13 -2.63
C SER A 94 -13.99 -5.34 -3.07
N ILE A 95 -13.81 -5.53 -4.38
CA ILE A 95 -13.04 -6.64 -4.96
C ILE A 95 -11.56 -6.30 -4.98
N VAL A 96 -11.21 -5.07 -5.37
CA VAL A 96 -9.81 -4.62 -5.48
C VAL A 96 -9.11 -4.67 -4.13
N ILE A 97 -9.73 -4.14 -3.07
CA ILE A 97 -9.11 -4.04 -1.74
C ILE A 97 -8.81 -5.42 -1.13
N VAL A 98 -9.56 -6.47 -1.50
CA VAL A 98 -9.31 -7.84 -1.00
C VAL A 98 -7.90 -8.31 -1.36
N PHE A 99 -7.37 -7.90 -2.52
CA PHE A 99 -6.01 -8.27 -2.91
C PHE A 99 -4.93 -7.61 -2.07
N TYR A 100 -5.23 -6.48 -1.39
CA TYR A 100 -4.31 -5.92 -0.41
C TYR A 100 -4.17 -6.78 0.85
N GLN A 101 -5.08 -7.73 1.08
CA GLN A 101 -4.87 -8.72 2.12
C GLN A 101 -3.63 -9.60 1.85
N LEU A 102 -3.13 -9.65 0.61
CA LEU A 102 -1.86 -10.31 0.28
C LEU A 102 -0.61 -9.53 0.73
N VAL A 103 -0.72 -8.24 1.06
CA VAL A 103 0.40 -7.43 1.56
C VAL A 103 1.08 -8.09 2.77
N PRO A 104 0.40 -8.51 3.84
CA PRO A 104 1.04 -9.23 4.95
C PRO A 104 1.64 -10.57 4.53
N VAL A 105 1.10 -11.26 3.53
CA VAL A 105 1.68 -12.52 3.02
C VAL A 105 3.04 -12.25 2.37
N PHE A 106 3.10 -11.29 1.45
CA PHE A 106 4.37 -10.87 0.85
C PHE A 106 5.31 -10.26 1.87
N GLY A 107 4.79 -9.50 2.84
CA GLY A 107 5.56 -8.88 3.90
C GLY A 107 6.26 -9.91 4.79
N LEU A 108 5.58 -10.99 5.17
CA LEU A 108 6.17 -12.10 5.93
C LEU A 108 7.24 -12.85 5.13
N ILE A 109 6.98 -13.11 3.84
CA ILE A 109 7.96 -13.75 2.95
C ILE A 109 9.20 -12.88 2.82
N LEU A 110 9.03 -11.59 2.55
CA LEU A 110 10.13 -10.64 2.38
C LEU A 110 10.86 -10.37 3.69
N GLY A 111 10.14 -10.28 4.82
CA GLY A 111 10.73 -10.14 6.16
C GLY A 111 11.61 -11.33 6.53
N TYR A 112 11.17 -12.55 6.20
CA TYR A 112 12.01 -13.74 6.36
C TYR A 112 13.32 -13.65 5.55
N PHE A 113 13.27 -13.23 4.28
CA PHE A 113 14.45 -13.18 3.41
C PHE A 113 15.36 -11.96 3.62
N ILE A 114 14.80 -10.78 3.90
CA ILE A 114 15.52 -9.50 3.96
C ILE A 114 15.94 -9.17 5.39
N LEU A 115 15.03 -9.38 6.36
CA LEU A 115 15.24 -9.02 7.76
C LEU A 115 15.69 -10.22 8.61
N ASN A 116 15.80 -11.42 8.03
CA ASN A 116 16.06 -12.68 8.74
C ASN A 116 15.08 -12.94 9.90
N GLU A 117 13.82 -12.54 9.73
CA GLU A 117 12.75 -12.81 10.70
C GLU A 117 12.37 -14.28 10.72
N THR A 118 11.86 -14.77 11.85
CA THR A 118 11.41 -16.16 11.99
C THR A 118 9.89 -16.23 11.84
N LEU A 119 9.42 -17.18 11.02
CA LEU A 119 8.00 -17.39 10.80
C LEU A 119 7.42 -18.38 11.81
N ASN A 120 6.35 -17.96 12.48
CA ASN A 120 5.58 -18.81 13.37
C ASN A 120 4.61 -19.71 12.57
N LYS A 121 4.30 -20.90 13.11
CA LYS A 121 3.28 -21.81 12.55
C LYS A 121 1.92 -21.13 12.37
N LEU A 122 1.54 -20.25 13.30
CA LEU A 122 0.29 -19.51 13.22
C LEU A 122 0.29 -18.52 12.05
N GLU A 123 1.42 -17.86 11.79
CA GLU A 123 1.58 -16.94 10.65
C GLU A 123 1.47 -17.69 9.33
N LEU A 124 2.07 -18.87 9.22
CA LEU A 124 1.92 -19.73 8.03
C LEU A 124 0.46 -20.13 7.77
N ILE A 125 -0.29 -20.48 8.81
CA ILE A 125 -1.72 -20.81 8.69
C ILE A 125 -2.51 -19.56 8.25
N ALA A 126 -2.24 -18.40 8.85
CA ALA A 126 -2.89 -17.15 8.47
C ALA A 126 -2.61 -16.78 7.01
N MET A 127 -1.37 -16.94 6.54
CA MET A 127 -0.99 -16.75 5.14
C MET A 127 -1.79 -17.67 4.21
N ALA A 128 -1.90 -18.96 4.55
CA ALA A 128 -2.67 -19.91 3.76
C ALA A 128 -4.16 -19.52 3.66
N ILE A 129 -4.77 -19.09 4.77
CA ILE A 129 -6.16 -18.64 4.80
C ILE A 129 -6.36 -17.41 3.91
N ILE A 130 -5.44 -16.44 3.98
CA ILE A 130 -5.49 -15.24 3.15
C ILE A 130 -5.40 -15.60 1.66
N ILE A 131 -4.44 -16.44 1.28
CA ILE A 131 -4.25 -16.87 -0.11
C ILE A 131 -5.53 -17.56 -0.63
N LEU A 132 -6.13 -18.45 0.18
CA LEU A 132 -7.38 -19.12 -0.17
C LEU A 132 -8.53 -18.12 -0.34
N GLY A 133 -8.71 -17.19 0.59
CA GLY A 133 -9.75 -16.17 0.53
C GLY A 133 -9.63 -15.27 -0.71
N THR A 134 -8.44 -14.78 -1.00
CA THR A 134 -8.19 -13.95 -2.19
C THR A 134 -8.36 -14.77 -3.48
N THR A 135 -7.99 -16.04 -3.48
CA THR A 135 -8.17 -16.95 -4.64
C THR A 135 -9.66 -17.15 -4.95
N ILE A 136 -10.50 -17.33 -3.93
CA ILE A 136 -11.96 -17.48 -4.12
C ILE A 136 -12.56 -16.22 -4.76
N ILE A 137 -12.16 -15.04 -4.29
CA ILE A 137 -12.68 -13.74 -4.79
C ILE A 137 -12.14 -13.39 -6.19
N SER A 138 -11.04 -14.01 -6.60
CA SER A 138 -10.45 -13.81 -7.94
C SER A 138 -11.33 -14.36 -9.07
N PHE A 139 -12.28 -15.26 -8.75
CA PHE A 139 -13.23 -15.82 -9.69
C PHE A 139 -14.53 -15.02 -9.69
N GLU A 140 -14.91 -14.53 -10.86
CA GLU A 140 -16.22 -13.96 -11.14
C GLU A 140 -17.15 -15.06 -11.66
N ILE A 141 -18.39 -15.08 -11.16
CA ILE A 141 -19.45 -15.93 -11.72
C ILE A 141 -20.30 -15.02 -12.61
N ASP A 142 -20.20 -15.24 -13.93
CA ASP A 142 -20.99 -14.50 -14.91
C ASP A 142 -22.48 -14.91 -14.84
N ALA A 143 -23.38 -14.12 -15.42
CA ALA A 143 -24.82 -14.37 -15.48
C ALA A 143 -25.17 -15.73 -16.14
N GLU A 144 -24.27 -16.28 -16.95
CA GLU A 144 -24.37 -17.62 -17.55
C GLU A 144 -23.77 -18.74 -16.67
N ASN A 145 -23.48 -18.49 -15.40
CA ASN A 145 -22.76 -19.40 -14.48
C ASN A 145 -21.36 -19.83 -14.98
N LYS A 146 -20.72 -19.02 -15.82
CA LYS A 146 -19.35 -19.27 -16.27
C LYS A 146 -18.35 -18.61 -15.32
N PHE A 147 -17.34 -19.38 -14.91
CA PHE A 147 -16.23 -18.85 -14.13
C PHE A 147 -15.32 -18.01 -15.04
N LYS A 148 -15.24 -16.72 -14.76
CA LYS A 148 -14.34 -15.78 -15.43
C LYS A 148 -13.28 -15.32 -14.44
N LEU A 149 -12.01 -15.41 -14.85
CA LEU A 149 -10.90 -14.92 -14.02
C LEU A 149 -10.70 -13.43 -14.28
N ARG A 150 -10.63 -12.61 -13.23
CA ARG A 150 -10.33 -11.17 -13.29
C ARG A 150 -8.84 -10.90 -13.56
N ARG A 151 -8.28 -11.49 -14.62
CA ARG A 151 -6.83 -11.59 -14.86
C ARG A 151 -6.11 -10.23 -14.81
N GLN A 152 -6.73 -9.19 -15.38
CA GLN A 152 -6.16 -7.85 -15.37
C GLN A 152 -6.06 -7.29 -13.95
N THR A 153 -7.18 -7.29 -13.20
CA THR A 153 -7.24 -6.86 -11.79
C THR A 153 -6.25 -7.64 -10.92
N ILE A 154 -6.19 -8.97 -11.09
CA ILE A 154 -5.26 -9.84 -10.35
C ILE A 154 -3.82 -9.42 -10.63
N SER A 155 -3.43 -9.23 -11.89
CA SER A 155 -2.05 -8.87 -12.22
C SER A 155 -1.63 -7.51 -11.66
N LEU A 156 -2.52 -6.51 -11.74
CA LEU A 156 -2.28 -5.17 -11.22
C LEU A 156 -2.19 -5.19 -9.69
N MET A 157 -3.13 -5.86 -9.02
CA MET A 157 -3.16 -5.88 -7.56
C MET A 157 -2.09 -6.77 -6.94
N LEU A 158 -1.65 -7.84 -7.61
CA LEU A 158 -0.47 -8.59 -7.18
C LEU A 158 0.78 -7.71 -7.23
N ALA A 159 0.94 -6.92 -8.30
CA ALA A 159 2.04 -5.95 -8.40
C ALA A 159 1.95 -4.88 -7.30
N ALA A 160 0.76 -4.30 -7.07
CA ALA A 160 0.53 -3.31 -6.01
C ALA A 160 0.85 -3.87 -4.63
N SER A 161 0.29 -5.04 -4.28
CA SER A 161 0.51 -5.67 -2.98
C SER A 161 1.96 -6.07 -2.76
N PHE A 162 2.66 -6.51 -3.80
CA PHE A 162 4.08 -6.83 -3.72
C PHE A 162 4.93 -5.57 -3.52
N CYS A 163 4.68 -4.49 -4.30
CA CYS A 163 5.37 -3.21 -4.14
C CYS A 163 5.17 -2.62 -2.74
N TRP A 164 3.95 -2.69 -2.20
CA TRP A 164 3.67 -2.23 -0.83
C TRP A 164 4.45 -3.07 0.18
N ALA A 165 4.36 -4.40 0.10
CA ALA A 165 5.08 -5.27 1.02
C ALA A 165 6.61 -5.07 0.97
N LEU A 166 7.17 -4.88 -0.23
CA LEU A 166 8.58 -4.60 -0.40
C LEU A 166 8.96 -3.24 0.19
N GLY A 167 8.19 -2.19 -0.12
CA GLY A 167 8.38 -0.86 0.43
C GLY A 167 8.32 -0.85 1.95
N SER A 168 7.37 -1.57 2.56
CA SER A 168 7.23 -1.62 4.01
C SER A 168 8.35 -2.38 4.72
N VAL A 169 8.86 -3.45 4.13
CA VAL A 169 10.02 -4.20 4.67
C VAL A 169 11.31 -3.38 4.57
N ILE A 170 11.52 -2.70 3.44
CA ILE A 170 12.67 -1.78 3.25
C ILE A 170 12.55 -0.57 4.19
N PHE A 171 11.36 0.00 4.32
CA PHE A 171 11.10 1.08 5.27
C PHE A 171 11.45 0.65 6.69
N LYS A 172 10.98 -0.53 7.10
CA LYS A 172 11.27 -1.09 8.42
C LYS A 172 12.77 -1.26 8.66
N PHE A 173 13.53 -1.69 7.66
CA PHE A 173 14.99 -1.83 7.75
C PHE A 173 15.67 -0.51 8.13
N VAL A 174 15.33 0.60 7.45
CA VAL A 174 15.95 1.91 7.72
C VAL A 174 15.38 2.58 8.98
N ALA A 175 14.08 2.42 9.24
CA ALA A 175 13.43 3.01 10.40
C ALA A 175 13.96 2.49 11.73
N LEU A 176 14.46 1.25 11.75
CA LEU A 176 15.11 0.66 12.92
C LEU A 176 16.49 1.28 13.23
N GLU A 177 17.18 1.81 12.22
CA GLU A 177 18.50 2.44 12.38
C GLU A 177 18.41 3.95 12.65
N GLU A 178 17.58 4.67 11.89
CA GLU A 178 17.63 6.14 11.81
C GLU A 178 16.55 6.88 12.61
N ASN A 179 15.51 6.19 13.08
CA ASN A 179 14.22 6.70 13.60
C ASN A 179 13.11 6.78 12.54
N VAL A 180 11.89 6.47 12.97
CA VAL A 180 10.65 6.50 12.19
C VAL A 180 10.39 7.88 11.59
N TRP A 181 10.55 8.96 12.37
CA TRP A 181 10.26 10.32 11.90
C TRP A 181 11.14 10.74 10.73
N ARG A 182 12.43 10.39 10.78
CA ARG A 182 13.40 10.70 9.72
C ARG A 182 13.14 9.89 8.46
N SER A 183 12.77 8.62 8.63
CA SER A 183 12.44 7.72 7.52
C SER A 183 11.18 8.20 6.79
N LEU A 184 10.13 8.56 7.54
CA LEU A 184 8.90 9.13 6.99
C LEU A 184 9.18 10.44 6.25
N PHE A 185 10.03 11.32 6.78
CA PHE A 185 10.37 12.57 6.12
C PHE A 185 10.94 12.32 4.72
N TRP A 186 11.96 11.48 4.60
CA TRP A 186 12.61 11.19 3.31
C TRP A 186 11.72 10.42 2.34
N GLU A 187 10.84 9.53 2.84
CA GLU A 187 9.83 8.87 2.04
C GLU A 187 8.86 9.89 1.40
N HIS A 188 8.37 10.85 2.18
CA HIS A 188 7.41 11.86 1.71
C HIS A 188 8.05 12.92 0.82
N VAL A 189 9.34 13.23 1.00
CA VAL A 189 10.08 14.15 0.12
C VAL A 189 10.07 13.66 -1.32
N VAL A 190 10.12 12.34 -1.54
CA VAL A 190 10.18 11.75 -2.89
C VAL A 190 8.81 11.69 -3.57
N LEU A 191 7.73 11.81 -2.80
CA LEU A 191 6.36 11.88 -3.34
C LEU A 191 6.01 13.27 -3.92
N VAL A 192 6.83 14.28 -3.60
CA VAL A 192 6.66 15.68 -4.01
C VAL A 192 7.55 16.02 -5.18
#